data_AF-A0A8S1KZA1-F1
#
_entry.id   AF-A0A8S1KZA1-F1
#
_cell.length_a   1.000
_cell.length_b   1.000
_cell.length_c   1.000
_cell.angle_alpha   90.00
_cell.angle_beta   90.00
_cell.angle_gamma   90.00
#
_symmetry.space_group_name_H-M   'P 1'
#
loop_
_entity.id
_entity.type
_entity.pdbx_description
1 polymer ?
#
loop_
_entity_poly.entity_id
_entity_poly.type
_entity_poly.pdbx_seq_one_letter_code
_entity_poly.pdbx_strand_id
1 'polypeptide(L)'
;MYNSAIYPSQQYVRENSYQTSNKQQFNDQYQNQRNQMMYQRLTQTQTQTQSYQKEQLQDQAQIQYYIFEDFQNLINLLYSLQTVSEYFKNDPNNEIVTLCRNKVISQLNISNLIHYDIQQNYKDPKYQQLIKREKQKVKEIISQLPYPIQNSKYLNLYYQNSLSDQIKCKQQQLEKINIAPNFNQQVVSQIFSSMQLIDRNLGQIKQQNYYPIPTKNDILAKAEQYEILTQSKLESNFPKMQQFQSQIYGNEKQLYSTSSFERNQSWKNSPQTFQSQIIPQPKQQRYSSNQHYQYDKQKSNFIGGFKNLGNY
;
A
#
# COMPACT_ATOMS: atom_id res chain seq x y z
N MET A 1 -31.69 -6.00 114.92
CA MET A 1 -30.60 -5.58 114.03
C MET A 1 -30.82 -6.26 112.69
N TYR A 2 -31.33 -5.52 111.70
CA TYR A 2 -31.52 -5.99 110.33
C TYR A 2 -30.60 -5.16 109.42
N ASN A 3 -29.69 -5.84 108.70
CA ASN A 3 -28.82 -5.23 107.71
C ASN A 3 -29.57 -5.13 106.38
N SER A 4 -29.87 -3.90 105.95
CA SER A 4 -30.40 -3.60 104.63
C SER A 4 -29.24 -3.38 103.66
N ALA A 5 -29.07 -4.30 102.71
CA ALA A 5 -28.14 -4.16 101.61
C ALA A 5 -28.69 -3.20 100.54
N ILE A 6 -27.91 -2.20 100.17
CA ILE A 6 -28.18 -1.26 99.09
C ILE A 6 -27.60 -1.84 97.80
N TYR A 7 -28.43 -2.14 96.81
CA TYR A 7 -28.00 -2.49 95.46
C TYR A 7 -27.81 -1.22 94.63
N PRO A 8 -26.66 -1.04 93.92
CA PRO A 8 -26.53 0.01 92.93
C PRO A 8 -27.27 -0.39 91.63
N SER A 9 -28.03 0.55 91.11
CA SER A 9 -28.75 0.46 89.83
C SER A 9 -27.78 0.32 88.65
N GLN A 10 -27.94 -0.75 87.88
CA GLN A 10 -27.34 -0.85 86.54
C GLN A 10 -28.17 0.00 85.57
N GLN A 11 -27.79 1.26 85.40
CA GLN A 11 -28.05 2.02 84.19
C GLN A 11 -26.71 2.54 83.67
N TYR A 12 -26.60 2.71 82.35
CA TYR A 12 -25.43 3.16 81.58
C TYR A 12 -24.46 2.10 81.05
N VAL A 13 -24.94 1.20 80.17
CA VAL A 13 -24.12 0.69 79.06
C VAL A 13 -25.01 0.36 77.86
N ARG A 14 -25.63 1.36 77.19
CA ARG A 14 -26.36 1.07 75.93
C ARG A 14 -26.37 2.17 74.85
N GLU A 15 -25.63 3.26 75.02
CA GLU A 15 -25.67 4.37 74.05
C GLU A 15 -24.42 4.52 73.16
N ASN A 16 -23.30 3.87 73.48
CA ASN A 16 -22.07 3.99 72.66
C ASN A 16 -21.93 2.98 71.51
N SER A 17 -22.87 2.06 71.31
CA SER A 17 -22.79 1.06 70.23
C SER A 17 -23.48 1.48 68.92
N TYR A 18 -24.39 2.46 68.96
CA TYR A 18 -25.14 2.90 67.77
C TYR A 18 -24.45 4.00 66.96
N GLN A 19 -23.56 4.79 67.57
CA GLN A 19 -22.80 5.81 66.84
C GLN A 19 -21.62 5.24 66.06
N THR A 20 -21.07 4.10 66.50
CA THR A 20 -19.88 3.47 65.88
C THR A 20 -20.24 2.69 64.61
N SER A 21 -21.37 1.98 64.59
CA SER A 21 -21.83 1.22 63.40
C SER A 21 -22.22 2.11 62.22
N ASN A 22 -22.83 3.27 62.45
CA ASN A 22 -23.20 4.19 61.35
C ASN A 22 -21.98 4.89 60.73
N LYS A 23 -20.91 5.14 61.49
CA LYS A 23 -19.65 5.68 60.95
C LYS A 23 -18.90 4.65 60.11
N GLN A 24 -18.97 3.37 60.48
CA GLN A 24 -18.33 2.28 59.73
C GLN A 24 -19.00 2.04 58.38
N GLN A 25 -20.34 1.98 58.32
CA GLN A 25 -21.08 1.87 57.05
C GLN A 25 -20.83 3.03 56.10
N PHE A 26 -20.75 4.27 56.62
CA PHE A 26 -20.47 5.43 55.78
C PHE A 26 -19.05 5.38 55.19
N ASN A 27 -18.08 4.90 55.96
CA ASN A 27 -16.69 4.77 55.52
C ASN A 27 -16.54 3.68 54.45
N ASP A 28 -17.22 2.55 54.62
CA ASP A 28 -17.23 1.43 53.66
C ASP A 28 -17.89 1.82 52.33
N GLN A 29 -18.98 2.59 52.38
CA GLN A 29 -19.65 3.10 51.18
C GLN A 29 -18.78 4.11 50.41
N TYR A 30 -18.08 5.01 51.12
CA TYR A 30 -17.17 5.98 50.51
C TYR A 30 -15.94 5.30 49.90
N GLN A 31 -15.38 4.30 50.58
CA GLN A 31 -14.29 3.46 50.06
C GLN A 31 -14.73 2.70 48.80
N ASN A 32 -15.92 2.10 48.80
CA ASN A 32 -16.46 1.39 47.64
C ASN A 32 -16.67 2.33 46.44
N GLN A 33 -17.19 3.55 46.66
CA GLN A 33 -17.40 4.52 45.58
C GLN A 33 -16.06 5.03 44.99
N ARG A 34 -15.05 5.24 45.85
CA ARG A 34 -13.69 5.59 45.41
C ARG A 34 -13.02 4.47 44.63
N ASN A 35 -13.19 3.22 45.07
CA ASN A 35 -12.69 2.05 44.36
C ASN A 35 -13.38 1.90 43.00
N GLN A 36 -14.70 2.08 42.92
CA GLN A 36 -15.43 2.06 41.63
C GLN A 36 -14.94 3.12 40.64
N MET A 37 -14.72 4.36 41.09
CA MET A 37 -14.16 5.42 40.23
C MET A 37 -12.73 5.10 39.77
N MET A 38 -11.91 4.50 40.64
CA MET A 38 -10.56 4.06 40.26
C MET A 38 -10.62 2.96 39.19
N TYR A 39 -11.48 1.95 39.36
CA TYR A 39 -11.67 0.89 38.36
C TYR A 39 -12.18 1.44 37.02
N GLN A 40 -13.15 2.37 37.02
CA GLN A 40 -13.59 3.04 35.79
C GLN A 40 -12.48 3.84 35.11
N ARG A 41 -11.64 4.52 35.90
CA ARG A 41 -10.51 5.27 35.33
C ARG A 41 -9.51 4.33 34.69
N LEU A 42 -9.15 3.22 35.36
CA LEU A 42 -8.23 2.21 34.86
C LEU A 42 -8.73 1.55 33.57
N THR A 43 -10.02 1.21 33.49
CA THR A 43 -10.60 0.63 32.27
C THR A 43 -10.65 1.64 31.13
N GLN A 44 -10.92 2.93 31.41
CA GLN A 44 -10.83 3.99 30.40
C GLN A 44 -9.40 4.21 29.89
N THR A 45 -8.38 4.23 30.75
CA THR A 45 -6.98 4.34 30.28
C THR A 45 -6.54 3.10 29.50
N GLN A 46 -6.96 1.90 29.91
CA GLN A 46 -6.64 0.67 29.19
C GLN A 46 -7.26 0.65 27.79
N THR A 47 -8.53 1.04 27.67
CA THR A 47 -9.22 1.10 26.37
C THR A 47 -8.62 2.16 25.44
N GLN A 48 -8.26 3.34 25.95
CA GLN A 48 -7.56 4.35 25.16
C GLN A 48 -6.17 3.88 24.71
N THR A 49 -5.41 3.22 25.59
CA THR A 49 -4.08 2.72 25.24
C THR A 49 -4.15 1.66 24.14
N GLN A 50 -5.14 0.77 24.19
CA GLN A 50 -5.39 -0.25 23.17
C GLN A 50 -5.80 0.38 21.82
N SER A 51 -6.62 1.43 21.82
CA SER A 51 -7.01 2.11 20.57
C SER A 51 -5.80 2.80 19.90
N TYR A 52 -4.94 3.47 20.68
CA TYR A 52 -3.73 4.09 20.14
C TYR A 52 -2.73 3.08 19.59
N GLN A 53 -2.54 1.93 20.26
CA GLN A 53 -1.68 0.87 19.74
C GLN A 53 -2.20 0.30 18.42
N LYS A 54 -3.52 0.10 18.32
CA LYS A 54 -4.14 -0.40 17.09
C LYS A 54 -3.95 0.56 15.92
N GLU A 55 -4.17 1.86 16.13
CA GLU A 55 -3.95 2.88 15.09
C GLU A 55 -2.50 2.92 14.61
N GLN A 56 -1.53 2.80 15.52
CA GLN A 56 -0.11 2.76 15.15
C GLN A 56 0.26 1.57 14.27
N LEU A 57 -0.30 0.38 14.56
CA LEU A 57 -0.06 -0.81 13.75
C LEU A 57 -0.70 -0.68 12.36
N GLN A 58 -1.87 -0.02 12.26
CA GLN A 58 -2.52 0.26 10.97
C GLN A 58 -1.70 1.21 10.11
N ASP A 59 -1.24 2.32 10.69
CA ASP A 59 -0.36 3.27 10.01
C ASP A 59 0.93 2.61 9.56
N GLN A 60 1.54 1.79 10.42
CA GLN A 60 2.75 1.07 10.07
C GLN A 60 2.54 0.17 8.84
N ALA A 61 1.47 -0.63 8.83
CA ALA A 61 1.16 -1.51 7.72
C ALA A 61 0.88 -0.72 6.43
N GLN A 62 0.20 0.43 6.53
CA GLN A 62 -0.06 1.31 5.39
C GLN A 62 1.22 1.96 4.83
N ILE A 63 2.12 2.44 5.69
CA ILE A 63 3.43 2.97 5.29
C ILE A 63 4.24 1.91 4.56
N GLN A 64 4.30 0.69 5.11
CA GLN A 64 5.00 -0.43 4.48
C GLN A 64 4.40 -0.76 3.11
N TYR A 65 3.08 -0.89 3.02
CA TYR A 65 2.38 -1.15 1.77
C TYR A 65 2.76 -0.14 0.68
N TYR A 66 2.65 1.16 0.96
CA TYR A 66 2.95 2.17 -0.06
C TYR A 66 4.42 2.18 -0.48
N ILE A 67 5.36 2.00 0.45
CA ILE A 67 6.79 1.97 0.12
C ILE A 67 7.13 0.77 -0.76
N PHE A 68 6.66 -0.42 -0.41
CA PHE A 68 7.05 -1.66 -1.11
C PHE A 68 6.26 -1.89 -2.40
N GLU A 69 4.98 -1.54 -2.47
CA GLU A 69 4.22 -1.63 -3.74
C GLU A 69 4.70 -0.60 -4.76
N ASP A 70 5.01 0.63 -4.34
CA ASP A 70 5.63 1.64 -5.21
C ASP A 70 6.95 1.13 -5.81
N PHE A 71 7.81 0.56 -4.96
CA PHE A 71 9.06 -0.04 -5.41
C PHE A 71 8.84 -1.20 -6.39
N GLN A 72 7.92 -2.12 -6.08
CA GLN A 72 7.57 -3.24 -6.96
C GLN A 72 7.09 -2.74 -8.33
N ASN A 73 6.24 -1.72 -8.37
CA ASN A 73 5.72 -1.14 -9.61
C ASN A 73 6.84 -0.59 -10.48
N LEU A 74 7.81 0.11 -9.88
CA LEU A 74 8.99 0.57 -10.61
C LEU A 74 9.78 -0.60 -11.20
N ILE A 75 10.10 -1.63 -10.40
CA ILE A 75 10.88 -2.78 -10.88
C ILE A 75 10.16 -3.50 -12.04
N ASN A 76 8.84 -3.71 -11.93
CA ASN A 76 8.04 -4.30 -13.01
C ASN A 76 8.17 -3.49 -14.32
N LEU A 77 8.11 -2.16 -14.24
CA LEU A 77 8.24 -1.29 -15.40
C LEU A 77 9.67 -1.29 -15.98
N LEU A 78 10.71 -1.45 -15.15
CA LEU A 78 12.09 -1.59 -15.64
C LEU A 78 12.28 -2.87 -16.45
N TYR A 79 11.76 -3.99 -15.97
CA TYR A 79 11.77 -5.26 -16.71
C TYR A 79 10.97 -5.15 -18.03
N SER A 80 9.80 -4.53 -17.98
CA SER A 80 9.00 -4.25 -19.18
C SER A 80 9.76 -3.39 -20.19
N LEU A 81 10.42 -2.32 -19.74
CA LEU A 81 11.22 -1.45 -20.61
C LEU A 81 12.41 -2.21 -21.22
N GLN A 82 13.10 -3.05 -20.46
CA GLN A 82 14.20 -3.87 -20.96
C GLN A 82 13.70 -4.81 -22.07
N THR A 83 12.58 -5.50 -21.82
CA THR A 83 11.94 -6.41 -22.78
C THR A 83 11.60 -5.70 -24.09
N VAL A 84 10.93 -4.54 -24.00
CA VAL A 84 10.55 -3.73 -25.16
C VAL A 84 11.77 -3.21 -25.91
N SER A 85 12.80 -2.76 -25.19
CA SER A 85 14.03 -2.24 -25.79
C SER A 85 14.79 -3.33 -26.55
N GLU A 86 14.84 -4.56 -26.02
CA GLU A 86 15.44 -5.70 -26.73
C GLU A 86 14.59 -6.12 -27.94
N TYR A 87 13.26 -6.09 -27.82
CA TYR A 87 12.37 -6.41 -28.92
C TYR A 87 12.56 -5.49 -30.13
N PHE A 88 12.70 -4.19 -29.87
CA PHE A 88 12.94 -3.13 -30.87
C PHE A 88 14.39 -2.67 -30.90
N LYS A 89 15.37 -3.53 -30.62
CA LYS A 89 16.79 -3.13 -30.54
C LYS A 89 17.35 -2.48 -31.82
N ASN A 90 16.79 -2.83 -32.97
CA ASN A 90 17.17 -2.25 -34.27
C ASN A 90 16.45 -0.92 -34.55
N ASP A 91 15.48 -0.54 -33.74
CA ASP A 91 14.73 0.72 -33.80
C ASP A 91 14.57 1.32 -32.38
N PRO A 92 15.65 1.82 -31.77
CA PRO A 92 15.63 2.34 -30.40
C PRO A 92 14.77 3.61 -30.22
N ASN A 93 14.37 4.23 -31.33
CA ASN A 93 13.50 5.40 -31.37
C ASN A 93 12.03 5.01 -31.65
N ASN A 94 11.72 3.72 -31.68
CA ASN A 94 10.36 3.24 -31.83
C ASN A 94 9.43 3.90 -30.80
N GLU A 95 8.24 4.30 -31.24
CA GLU A 95 7.28 5.00 -30.39
C GLU A 95 6.88 4.16 -29.16
N ILE A 96 6.87 2.83 -29.27
CA ILE A 96 6.57 1.93 -28.16
C ILE A 96 7.68 1.94 -27.11
N VAL A 97 8.95 2.01 -27.53
CA VAL A 97 10.09 2.16 -26.62
C VAL A 97 9.97 3.49 -25.87
N THR A 98 9.68 4.58 -26.59
CA THR A 98 9.45 5.92 -26.01
C THR A 98 8.30 5.92 -25.02
N LEU A 99 7.18 5.28 -25.37
CA LEU A 99 6.01 5.14 -24.50
C LEU A 99 6.35 4.35 -23.21
N CYS A 100 7.16 3.30 -23.31
CA CYS A 100 7.62 2.57 -22.13
C CYS A 100 8.57 3.38 -21.25
N ARG A 101 9.46 4.19 -21.82
CA ARG A 101 10.28 5.14 -21.03
C ARG A 101 9.38 6.15 -20.31
N ASN A 102 8.38 6.70 -20.99
CA ASN A 102 7.41 7.62 -20.39
C ASN A 102 6.58 6.99 -19.27
N LYS A 103 6.26 5.70 -19.33
CA LYS A 103 5.64 4.97 -18.22
C LYS A 103 6.57 4.91 -17.01
N VAL A 104 7.85 4.61 -17.19
CA VAL A 104 8.84 4.61 -16.11
C VAL A 104 8.99 6.02 -15.51
N ILE A 105 9.10 7.07 -16.34
CA ILE A 105 9.20 8.47 -15.87
C ILE A 105 7.93 8.86 -15.09
N SER A 106 6.75 8.51 -15.60
CA SER A 106 5.48 8.74 -14.89
C SER A 106 5.46 8.03 -13.53
N GLN A 107 5.93 6.78 -13.46
CA GLN A 107 6.05 6.07 -12.19
C GLN A 107 7.02 6.78 -11.25
N LEU A 108 8.18 7.26 -11.70
CA LEU A 108 9.12 8.00 -10.86
C LEU A 108 8.51 9.28 -10.29
N ASN A 109 7.69 9.99 -11.08
CA ASN A 109 6.96 11.16 -10.62
C ASN A 109 5.94 10.79 -9.54
N ILE A 110 5.17 9.71 -9.76
CA ILE A 110 4.20 9.18 -8.78
C ILE A 110 4.93 8.74 -7.51
N SER A 111 6.04 8.02 -7.62
CA SER A 111 6.86 7.60 -6.50
C SER A 111 7.33 8.79 -5.66
N ASN A 112 7.84 9.84 -6.30
CA ASN A 112 8.28 11.03 -5.58
C ASN A 112 7.12 11.67 -4.77
N LEU A 113 5.92 11.75 -5.35
CA LEU A 113 4.72 12.24 -4.68
C LEU A 113 4.30 11.35 -3.51
N ILE A 114 4.22 10.03 -3.71
CA ILE A 114 3.87 9.06 -2.66
C ILE A 114 4.79 9.23 -1.46
N HIS A 115 6.11 9.21 -1.68
CA HIS A 115 7.07 9.28 -0.59
C HIS A 115 7.13 10.68 0.06
N TYR A 116 6.90 11.74 -0.71
CA TYR A 116 6.74 13.09 -0.17
C TYR A 116 5.53 13.18 0.75
N ASP A 117 4.36 12.69 0.31
CA ASP A 117 3.12 12.72 1.09
C ASP A 117 3.23 11.88 2.37
N ILE A 118 3.87 10.71 2.30
CA ILE A 118 4.17 9.90 3.49
C ILE A 118 4.99 10.72 4.49
N GLN A 119 6.05 11.42 4.06
CA GLN A 119 6.86 12.25 4.95
C GLN A 119 6.09 13.45 5.52
N GLN A 120 5.20 14.07 4.75
CA GLN A 120 4.41 15.22 5.22
C GLN A 120 3.29 14.83 6.16
N ASN A 121 2.66 13.67 5.98
CA ASN A 121 1.55 13.22 6.81
C ASN A 121 2.01 12.61 8.14
N TYR A 122 3.18 11.94 8.15
CA TYR A 122 3.69 11.23 9.32
C TYR A 122 4.87 11.95 9.99
N LYS A 123 4.58 13.10 10.61
CA LYS A 123 5.60 13.97 11.25
C LYS A 123 6.07 13.51 12.64
N ASP A 124 5.36 12.59 13.28
CA ASP A 124 5.76 12.03 14.58
C ASP A 124 7.13 11.33 14.45
N PRO A 125 8.12 11.61 15.34
CA PRO A 125 9.44 10.97 15.30
C PRO A 125 9.42 9.45 15.19
N LYS A 126 8.43 8.76 15.79
CA LYS A 126 8.32 7.30 15.69
C LYS A 126 8.07 6.84 14.26
N TYR A 127 7.22 7.56 13.53
CA TYR A 127 6.90 7.24 12.14
C TYR A 127 8.01 7.69 11.20
N GLN A 128 8.71 8.79 11.50
CA GLN A 128 9.91 9.17 10.75
C GLN A 128 11.00 8.09 10.81
N GLN A 129 11.24 7.51 12.00
CA GLN A 129 12.16 6.39 12.16
C GLN A 129 11.69 5.14 11.41
N LEU A 130 10.39 4.83 11.48
CA LEU A 130 9.80 3.74 10.70
C LEU A 130 10.03 3.94 9.20
N ILE A 131 9.66 5.10 8.65
CA ILE A 131 9.81 5.42 7.22
C ILE A 131 11.27 5.29 6.80
N LYS A 132 12.21 5.83 7.61
CA LYS A 132 13.64 5.71 7.33
C LYS A 132 14.09 4.25 7.29
N ARG A 133 13.64 3.43 8.24
CA ARG A 133 13.92 2.00 8.29
C ARG A 133 13.38 1.26 7.07
N GLU A 134 12.12 1.50 6.69
CA GLU A 134 11.52 0.82 5.53
C GLU A 134 12.18 1.26 4.21
N LYS A 135 12.50 2.55 4.03
CA LYS A 135 13.30 3.02 2.89
C LYS A 135 14.68 2.37 2.84
N GLN A 136 15.32 2.19 3.99
CA GLN A 136 16.63 1.53 4.07
C GLN A 136 16.56 0.07 3.61
N LYS A 137 15.52 -0.67 3.98
CA LYS A 137 15.29 -2.03 3.45
C LYS A 137 15.16 -2.05 1.93
N VAL A 138 14.46 -1.07 1.34
CA VAL A 138 14.39 -0.95 -0.12
C VAL A 138 15.78 -0.73 -0.73
N LYS A 139 16.60 0.12 -0.13
CA LYS A 139 18.00 0.34 -0.57
C LYS A 139 18.84 -0.94 -0.51
N GLU A 140 18.66 -1.73 0.55
CA GLU A 140 19.32 -3.03 0.70
C GLU A 140 18.87 -4.00 -0.40
N ILE A 141 17.58 -4.08 -0.69
CA ILE A 141 17.07 -4.92 -1.79
C ILE A 141 17.66 -4.48 -3.13
N ILE A 142 17.67 -3.16 -3.41
CA ILE A 142 18.27 -2.59 -4.63
C ILE A 142 19.72 -3.05 -4.81
N SER A 143 20.51 -3.04 -3.73
CA SER A 143 21.92 -3.44 -3.77
C SER A 143 22.16 -4.89 -4.16
N GLN A 144 21.12 -5.72 -4.08
CA GLN A 144 21.15 -7.15 -4.36
C GLN A 144 20.50 -7.51 -5.71
N LEU A 145 19.93 -6.54 -6.44
CA LEU A 145 19.31 -6.78 -7.74
C LEU A 145 20.36 -7.07 -8.82
N PRO A 146 19.98 -7.73 -9.94
CA PRO A 146 20.89 -7.97 -11.06
C PRO A 146 21.52 -6.67 -11.58
N TYR A 147 22.80 -6.73 -11.94
CA TYR A 147 23.60 -5.56 -12.34
C TYR A 147 22.95 -4.65 -13.41
N PRO A 148 22.30 -5.17 -14.47
CA PRO A 148 21.64 -4.33 -15.47
C PRO A 148 20.48 -3.50 -14.90
N ILE A 149 19.73 -4.05 -13.94
CA ILE A 149 18.62 -3.38 -13.28
C ILE A 149 19.14 -2.43 -12.20
N GLN A 150 20.08 -2.90 -11.40
CA GLN A 150 20.70 -2.16 -10.30
C GLN A 150 21.28 -0.82 -10.77
N ASN A 151 21.95 -0.80 -11.93
CA ASN A 151 22.60 0.40 -12.47
C ASN A 151 21.72 1.17 -13.46
N SER A 152 20.43 0.83 -13.56
CA SER A 152 19.49 1.57 -14.37
C SER A 152 19.44 3.04 -13.93
N LYS A 153 19.53 3.97 -14.91
CA LYS A 153 19.40 5.41 -14.64
C LYS A 153 18.12 5.74 -13.85
N TYR A 154 17.04 4.99 -14.10
CA TYR A 154 15.75 5.20 -13.45
C TYR A 154 15.76 4.76 -11.99
N LEU A 155 16.48 3.67 -11.67
CA LEU A 155 16.63 3.23 -10.29
C LEU A 155 17.50 4.19 -9.47
N ASN A 156 18.53 4.77 -10.09
CA ASN A 156 19.30 5.85 -9.48
C ASN A 156 18.43 7.08 -9.20
N LEU A 157 17.56 7.46 -10.13
CA LEU A 157 16.62 8.57 -9.94
C LEU A 157 15.62 8.28 -8.81
N TYR A 158 15.13 7.05 -8.71
CA TYR A 158 14.27 6.61 -7.60
C TYR A 158 15.00 6.69 -6.25
N TYR A 159 16.23 6.18 -6.19
CA TYR A 159 17.06 6.21 -4.99
C TYR A 159 17.25 7.66 -4.48
N GLN A 160 17.55 8.59 -5.39
CA GLN A 160 17.81 9.99 -5.06
C GLN A 160 16.55 10.78 -4.68
N ASN A 161 15.45 10.56 -5.41
CA ASN A 161 14.27 11.42 -5.29
C ASN A 161 13.14 10.84 -4.41
N SER A 162 13.11 9.52 -4.19
CA SER A 162 12.05 8.85 -3.42
C SER A 162 12.59 8.22 -2.13
N LEU A 163 13.82 7.71 -2.13
CA LEU A 163 14.42 7.06 -0.96
C LEU A 163 15.34 7.97 -0.13
N SER A 164 15.43 9.24 -0.47
CA SER A 164 16.17 10.22 0.33
C SER A 164 15.45 10.57 1.63
N ASP A 165 16.23 11.00 2.62
CA ASP A 165 15.70 11.47 3.91
C ASP A 165 14.95 12.80 3.73
N GLN A 166 15.38 13.64 2.78
CA GLN A 166 14.72 14.89 2.42
C GLN A 166 14.20 14.85 0.99
N ILE A 167 12.88 14.67 0.85
CA ILE A 167 12.24 14.65 -0.47
C ILE A 167 11.75 16.06 -0.83
N LYS A 168 12.08 16.48 -2.04
CA LYS A 168 11.44 17.62 -2.71
C LYS A 168 10.48 17.09 -3.75
N CYS A 169 9.31 17.70 -3.86
CA CYS A 169 8.38 17.44 -4.96
C CYS A 169 9.06 17.85 -6.27
N LYS A 170 9.35 16.87 -7.13
CA LYS A 170 10.00 17.06 -8.44
C LYS A 170 9.23 16.28 -9.48
N GLN A 171 9.03 16.91 -10.63
CA GLN A 171 8.43 16.27 -11.79
C GLN A 171 9.42 16.22 -12.94
N GLN A 172 9.67 15.02 -13.44
CA GLN A 172 10.44 14.77 -14.65
C GLN A 172 9.54 14.96 -15.86
N GLN A 173 10.09 15.58 -16.91
CA GLN A 173 9.39 15.77 -18.17
C GLN A 173 9.31 14.47 -18.96
N LEU A 174 8.15 14.24 -19.59
CA LEU A 174 7.94 13.11 -20.49
C LEU A 174 8.59 13.39 -21.85
N GLU A 175 9.11 12.34 -22.48
CA GLU A 175 9.60 12.37 -23.86
C GLU A 175 8.41 12.65 -24.81
N LYS A 176 8.59 13.53 -25.79
CA LYS A 176 7.55 13.82 -26.77
C LYS A 176 7.29 12.58 -27.62
N ILE A 177 6.01 12.27 -27.82
CA ILE A 177 5.56 11.18 -28.69
C ILE A 177 4.66 11.74 -29.78
N ASN A 178 4.87 11.33 -31.02
CA ASN A 178 4.10 11.80 -32.17
C ASN A 178 2.86 10.92 -32.43
N ILE A 179 2.22 10.46 -31.35
CA ILE A 179 0.98 9.70 -31.40
C ILE A 179 -0.16 10.58 -30.92
N ALA A 180 -1.20 10.73 -31.76
CA ALA A 180 -2.43 11.38 -31.34
C ALA A 180 -3.10 10.59 -30.20
N PRO A 181 -3.44 11.23 -29.07
CA PRO A 181 -4.13 10.56 -27.98
C PRO A 181 -5.50 10.10 -28.45
N ASN A 182 -5.81 8.82 -28.22
CA ASN A 182 -7.12 8.24 -28.49
C ASN A 182 -7.76 7.82 -27.16
N PHE A 183 -8.99 8.28 -26.93
CA PHE A 183 -9.75 7.83 -25.77
C PHE A 183 -10.08 6.35 -25.91
N ASN A 184 -9.74 5.57 -24.89
CA ASN A 184 -10.08 4.15 -24.82
C ASN A 184 -10.92 3.88 -23.57
N GLN A 185 -12.22 3.72 -23.75
CA GLN A 185 -13.16 3.45 -22.67
C GLN A 185 -12.84 2.16 -21.91
N GLN A 186 -12.31 1.14 -22.59
CA GLN A 186 -11.93 -0.12 -21.93
C GLN A 186 -10.76 0.10 -20.96
N VAL A 187 -9.79 0.95 -21.32
CA VAL A 187 -8.69 1.33 -20.43
C VAL A 187 -9.22 2.06 -19.20
N VAL A 188 -10.19 2.96 -19.36
CA VAL A 188 -10.82 3.66 -18.23
C VAL A 188 -11.52 2.68 -17.28
N SER A 189 -12.30 1.73 -17.80
CA SER A 189 -12.96 0.70 -17.00
C SER A 189 -11.97 -0.19 -16.24
N GLN A 190 -10.83 -0.50 -16.86
CA GLN A 190 -9.73 -1.23 -16.21
C GLN A 190 -9.12 -0.42 -15.07
N ILE A 191 -8.87 0.89 -15.27
CA ILE A 191 -8.35 1.78 -14.23
C ILE A 191 -9.28 1.79 -13.01
N PHE A 192 -10.59 1.98 -13.20
CA PHE A 192 -11.54 1.99 -12.08
C PHE A 192 -11.59 0.65 -11.35
N SER A 193 -11.52 -0.45 -12.09
CA SER A 193 -11.48 -1.80 -11.49
C SER A 193 -10.20 -2.01 -10.66
N SER A 194 -9.06 -1.51 -11.15
CA SER A 194 -7.78 -1.54 -10.41
C SER A 194 -7.83 -0.67 -9.15
N MET A 195 -8.45 0.51 -9.20
CA MET A 195 -8.64 1.36 -8.02
C MET A 195 -9.45 0.63 -6.93
N GLN A 196 -10.57 0.00 -7.30
CA GLN A 196 -11.38 -0.78 -6.37
C GLN A 196 -10.64 -1.99 -5.77
N LEU A 197 -9.70 -2.58 -6.51
CA LEU A 197 -8.86 -3.65 -5.99
C LEU A 197 -7.86 -3.11 -4.95
N ILE A 198 -7.23 -1.96 -5.24
CA ILE A 198 -6.31 -1.29 -4.32
C ILE A 198 -7.03 -0.91 -3.02
N ASP A 199 -8.24 -0.33 -3.12
CA ASP A 199 -9.04 0.03 -1.93
C ASP A 199 -9.37 -1.18 -1.06
N ARG A 200 -9.71 -2.31 -1.69
CA ARG A 200 -9.96 -3.57 -0.98
C ARG A 200 -8.70 -4.11 -0.29
N ASN A 201 -7.56 -4.10 -0.97
CA ASN A 201 -6.30 -4.55 -0.41
C ASN A 201 -5.88 -3.66 0.78
N LEU A 202 -6.02 -2.35 0.65
CA LEU A 202 -5.74 -1.41 1.73
C LEU A 202 -6.68 -1.63 2.93
N GLY A 203 -7.97 -1.88 2.67
CA GLY A 203 -8.93 -2.24 3.70
C GLY A 203 -8.55 -3.50 4.46
N GLN A 204 -8.07 -4.55 3.76
CA GLN A 204 -7.60 -5.79 4.39
C GLN A 204 -6.34 -5.57 5.23
N ILE A 205 -5.36 -4.81 4.72
CA ILE A 205 -4.13 -4.49 5.44
C ILE A 205 -4.43 -3.72 6.73
N LYS A 206 -5.36 -2.76 6.68
CA LYS A 206 -5.81 -2.02 7.87
C LYS A 206 -6.56 -2.90 8.87
N GLN A 207 -7.29 -3.92 8.42
CA GLN A 207 -7.96 -4.86 9.32
C GLN A 207 -6.98 -5.82 9.98
N GLN A 208 -5.96 -6.27 9.23
CA GLN A 208 -4.94 -7.20 9.71
C GLN A 208 -3.83 -6.51 10.53
N ASN A 209 -3.72 -5.17 10.41
CA ASN A 209 -2.64 -4.36 10.98
C ASN A 209 -1.24 -4.87 10.59
N TYR A 210 -1.12 -5.48 9.42
CA TYR A 210 0.10 -6.13 8.96
C TYR A 210 0.20 -6.09 7.43
N TYR A 211 1.40 -5.83 6.93
CA TYR A 211 1.76 -6.01 5.53
C TYR A 211 3.03 -6.88 5.44
N PRO A 212 3.00 -8.00 4.71
CA PRO A 212 4.19 -8.83 4.52
C PRO A 212 5.18 -8.09 3.62
N ILE A 213 6.33 -7.73 4.19
CA ILE A 213 7.41 -7.10 3.44
C ILE A 213 7.95 -8.12 2.42
N PRO A 214 7.92 -7.81 1.10
CA PRO A 214 8.40 -8.74 0.11
C PRO A 214 9.91 -8.91 0.20
N THR A 215 10.38 -10.14 0.03
CA THR A 215 11.80 -10.43 -0.12
C THR A 215 12.28 -10.03 -1.52
N LYS A 216 13.61 -9.97 -1.70
CA LYS A 216 14.20 -9.80 -3.05
C LYS A 216 13.63 -10.79 -4.06
N ASN A 217 13.49 -12.07 -3.66
CA ASN A 217 13.01 -13.11 -4.57
C ASN A 217 11.54 -12.92 -4.94
N ASP A 218 10.71 -12.46 -4.00
CA ASP A 218 9.31 -12.12 -4.29
C ASP A 218 9.21 -10.99 -5.32
N ILE A 219 10.11 -10.00 -5.20
CA ILE A 219 10.16 -8.86 -6.12
C ILE A 219 10.58 -9.29 -7.52
N LEU A 220 11.63 -10.11 -7.61
CA LEU A 220 12.12 -10.63 -8.89
C LEU A 220 11.08 -11.55 -9.55
N ALA A 221 10.46 -12.45 -8.80
CA ALA A 221 9.44 -13.34 -9.34
C ALA A 221 8.25 -12.57 -9.94
N LYS A 222 7.79 -11.50 -9.28
CA LYS A 222 6.75 -10.61 -9.83
C LYS A 222 7.22 -9.85 -11.06
N ALA A 223 8.48 -9.41 -11.09
CA ALA A 223 9.03 -8.68 -12.22
C ALA A 223 9.20 -9.58 -13.47
N GLU A 224 9.65 -10.81 -13.28
CA GLU A 224 9.76 -11.85 -14.31
C GLU A 224 8.38 -12.20 -14.90
N GLN A 225 7.34 -12.31 -14.07
CA GLN A 225 5.97 -12.47 -14.55
C GLN A 225 5.54 -11.27 -15.43
N TYR A 226 5.92 -10.06 -15.05
CA TYR A 226 5.60 -8.86 -15.81
C TYR A 226 6.36 -8.77 -17.15
N GLU A 227 7.60 -9.26 -17.18
CA GLU A 227 8.38 -9.46 -18.40
C GLU A 227 7.70 -10.44 -19.36
N ILE A 228 7.30 -11.63 -18.89
CA ILE A 228 6.58 -12.64 -19.69
C ILE A 228 5.30 -12.05 -20.29
N LEU A 229 4.51 -11.32 -19.48
CA LEU A 229 3.29 -10.65 -19.95
C LEU A 229 3.59 -9.57 -20.99
N THR A 230 4.69 -8.83 -20.82
CA THR A 230 5.14 -7.81 -21.77
C THR A 230 5.53 -8.46 -23.09
N GLN A 231 6.32 -9.53 -23.05
CA GLN A 231 6.77 -10.27 -24.22
C GLN A 231 5.58 -10.83 -25.02
N SER A 232 4.62 -11.48 -24.35
CA SER A 232 3.41 -12.01 -24.99
C SER A 232 2.58 -10.91 -25.68
N LYS A 233 2.48 -9.72 -25.07
CA LYS A 233 1.81 -8.56 -25.69
C LYS A 233 2.57 -8.04 -26.91
N LEU A 234 3.90 -8.02 -26.88
CA LEU A 234 4.69 -7.59 -28.03
C LEU A 234 4.51 -8.56 -29.21
N GLU A 235 4.60 -9.85 -28.96
CA GLU A 235 4.46 -10.89 -29.99
C GLU A 235 3.08 -10.89 -30.65
N SER A 236 2.03 -10.66 -29.86
CA SER A 236 0.65 -10.60 -30.37
C SER A 236 0.35 -9.34 -31.17
N ASN A 237 1.00 -8.20 -30.88
CA ASN A 237 0.69 -6.91 -31.51
C ASN A 237 1.70 -6.49 -32.59
N PHE A 238 2.94 -6.98 -32.50
CA PHE A 238 4.05 -6.62 -33.39
C PHE A 238 4.81 -7.85 -33.87
N PRO A 239 4.13 -8.87 -34.44
CA PRO A 239 4.77 -10.12 -34.79
C PRO A 239 6.01 -9.86 -35.64
N LYS A 240 7.18 -10.31 -35.16
CA LYS A 240 8.40 -10.31 -35.97
C LYS A 240 8.08 -11.12 -37.21
N MET A 241 7.98 -10.49 -38.38
CA MET A 241 7.92 -11.22 -39.63
C MET A 241 9.16 -12.11 -39.66
N GLN A 242 8.97 -13.40 -39.41
CA GLN A 242 9.96 -14.39 -39.80
C GLN A 242 10.16 -14.15 -41.29
N GLN A 243 11.36 -13.72 -41.66
CA GLN A 243 11.74 -13.68 -43.05
C GLN A 243 11.43 -15.07 -43.60
N PHE A 244 10.41 -15.17 -44.45
CA PHE A 244 10.31 -16.29 -45.35
C PHE A 244 11.65 -16.32 -46.08
N GLN A 245 12.46 -17.34 -45.80
CA GLN A 245 13.61 -17.65 -46.64
C GLN A 245 13.01 -17.93 -48.01
N SER A 246 12.99 -16.90 -48.83
CA SER A 246 12.79 -17.03 -50.27
C SER A 246 13.99 -17.82 -50.73
N GLN A 247 13.77 -19.12 -50.91
CA GLN A 247 14.69 -19.91 -51.71
C GLN A 247 14.78 -19.22 -53.07
N ILE A 248 15.99 -18.76 -53.32
CA ILE A 248 16.47 -18.18 -54.56
C ILE A 248 16.04 -19.08 -55.72
N TYR A 249 15.21 -18.57 -56.63
CA TYR A 249 15.36 -18.79 -58.07
C TYR A 249 14.63 -17.68 -58.84
N GLY A 250 15.42 -16.82 -59.48
CA GLY A 250 15.13 -16.33 -60.84
C GLY A 250 14.26 -15.08 -61.00
N ASN A 251 14.95 -14.02 -61.42
CA ASN A 251 14.51 -12.93 -62.28
C ASN A 251 13.88 -11.68 -61.64
N GLU A 252 14.67 -10.62 -61.75
CA GLU A 252 14.35 -9.21 -61.60
C GLU A 252 12.97 -8.84 -62.15
N LYS A 253 12.11 -8.32 -61.27
CA LYS A 253 11.19 -7.24 -61.62
C LYS A 253 11.16 -6.22 -60.50
N GLN A 254 11.64 -5.01 -60.82
CA GLN A 254 11.33 -3.80 -60.08
C GLN A 254 9.82 -3.67 -59.92
N LEU A 255 9.35 -3.61 -58.68
CA LEU A 255 8.01 -3.14 -58.35
C LEU A 255 8.15 -2.21 -57.15
N TYR A 256 8.04 -0.91 -57.43
CA TYR A 256 7.65 0.08 -56.46
C TYR A 256 6.33 -0.36 -55.84
N SER A 257 6.33 -0.68 -54.54
CA SER A 257 5.10 -0.65 -53.75
C SER A 257 5.35 0.21 -52.51
N THR A 258 4.73 1.38 -52.53
CA THR A 258 4.33 2.12 -51.34
C THR A 258 3.39 1.23 -50.53
N SER A 259 3.95 0.42 -49.63
CA SER A 259 3.18 -0.25 -48.59
C SER A 259 2.86 0.77 -47.50
N SER A 260 1.75 1.49 -47.70
CA SER A 260 1.05 2.12 -46.59
C SER A 260 0.74 1.03 -45.56
N PHE A 261 1.40 1.11 -44.41
CA PHE A 261 1.09 0.29 -43.24
C PHE A 261 -0.37 0.55 -42.86
N GLU A 262 -1.29 -0.29 -43.31
CA GLU A 262 -2.63 -0.34 -42.77
C GLU A 262 -2.52 -0.90 -41.35
N ARG A 263 -2.53 0.04 -40.39
CA ARG A 263 -2.62 -0.20 -38.96
C ARG A 263 -3.87 -1.04 -38.69
N ASN A 264 -3.68 -2.34 -38.48
CA ASN A 264 -4.74 -3.28 -38.19
C ASN A 264 -5.53 -2.80 -36.95
N GLN A 265 -6.80 -2.41 -37.15
CA GLN A 265 -7.70 -1.92 -36.09
C GLN A 265 -8.26 -3.06 -35.20
N SER A 266 -7.50 -4.15 -35.00
CA SER A 266 -7.95 -5.32 -34.25
C SER A 266 -7.82 -5.19 -32.72
N TRP A 267 -7.58 -3.98 -32.20
CA TRP A 267 -7.52 -3.67 -30.76
C TRP A 267 -8.80 -4.00 -29.99
N LYS A 268 -9.90 -4.32 -30.69
CA LYS A 268 -11.21 -4.57 -30.07
C LYS A 268 -11.34 -5.93 -29.38
N ASN A 269 -10.48 -6.90 -29.69
CA ASN A 269 -10.59 -8.26 -29.14
C ASN A 269 -9.26 -8.75 -28.55
N SER A 270 -8.74 -8.08 -27.51
CA SER A 270 -7.77 -8.73 -26.62
C SER A 270 -8.49 -9.72 -25.69
N PRO A 271 -7.91 -10.91 -25.38
CA PRO A 271 -8.57 -11.90 -24.53
C PRO A 271 -8.81 -11.33 -23.12
N GLN A 272 -10.09 -11.30 -22.70
CA GLN A 272 -10.54 -10.78 -21.39
C GLN A 272 -10.21 -11.69 -20.19
N THR A 273 -9.44 -12.75 -20.35
CA THR A 273 -9.43 -13.87 -19.39
C THR A 273 -8.03 -14.28 -18.93
N PHE A 274 -7.20 -13.37 -18.42
CA PHE A 274 -5.96 -13.80 -17.73
C PHE A 274 -5.56 -13.00 -16.46
N GLN A 275 -6.36 -12.03 -16.00
CA GLN A 275 -6.06 -11.29 -14.75
C GLN A 275 -6.60 -11.94 -13.46
N SER A 276 -7.27 -13.09 -13.52
CA SER A 276 -7.90 -13.72 -12.36
C SER A 276 -7.04 -14.77 -11.62
N GLN A 277 -5.75 -14.91 -11.93
CA GLN A 277 -4.85 -15.79 -11.16
C GLN A 277 -3.71 -15.00 -10.50
N ILE A 278 -4.09 -14.14 -9.53
CA ILE A 278 -3.19 -13.83 -8.43
C ILE A 278 -3.61 -14.77 -7.29
N ILE A 279 -2.66 -15.61 -6.89
CA ILE A 279 -2.76 -16.71 -5.92
C ILE A 279 -3.62 -16.32 -4.70
N PRO A 280 -4.63 -17.12 -4.30
CA PRO A 280 -5.30 -16.91 -3.02
C PRO A 280 -4.31 -17.19 -1.89
N GLN A 281 -4.17 -16.25 -0.95
CA GLN A 281 -3.42 -16.43 0.29
C GLN A 281 -3.84 -17.74 1.00
N PRO A 282 -2.92 -18.46 1.65
CA PRO A 282 -3.28 -19.61 2.48
C PRO A 282 -4.24 -19.18 3.59
N LYS A 283 -5.39 -19.86 3.67
CA LYS A 283 -6.40 -19.67 4.72
C LYS A 283 -5.77 -20.02 6.07
N GLN A 284 -5.48 -19.02 6.90
CA GLN A 284 -5.28 -19.25 8.32
C GLN A 284 -6.63 -19.39 9.03
N GLN A 285 -6.70 -20.39 9.90
CA GLN A 285 -7.89 -20.75 10.67
C GLN A 285 -8.36 -19.57 11.53
N ARG A 286 -9.62 -19.19 11.35
CA ARG A 286 -10.29 -18.17 12.17
C ARG A 286 -10.53 -18.73 13.56
N TYR A 287 -10.01 -18.06 14.58
CA TYR A 287 -10.62 -18.09 15.90
C TYR A 287 -11.80 -17.12 15.91
N SER A 288 -12.99 -17.67 16.14
CA SER A 288 -14.24 -16.93 16.26
C SER A 288 -14.30 -16.32 17.67
N SER A 289 -14.20 -14.99 17.78
CA SER A 289 -14.74 -14.28 18.94
C SER A 289 -15.84 -13.34 18.45
N ASN A 290 -17.09 -13.71 18.73
CA ASN A 290 -18.25 -12.84 18.55
C ASN A 290 -18.07 -11.61 19.45
N GLN A 291 -17.91 -10.42 18.88
CA GLN A 291 -18.27 -9.19 19.56
C GLN A 291 -19.11 -8.28 18.65
N HIS A 292 -20.26 -7.96 19.20
CA HIS A 292 -21.28 -7.03 18.74
C HIS A 292 -20.67 -5.62 18.76
N TYR A 293 -20.72 -4.90 17.63
CA TYR A 293 -20.38 -3.47 17.64
C TYR A 293 -21.48 -2.65 16.97
N GLN A 294 -21.99 -1.71 17.76
CA GLN A 294 -22.78 -0.57 17.33
C GLN A 294 -21.97 0.31 16.38
N TYR A 295 -22.64 0.82 15.36
CA TYR A 295 -22.12 1.78 14.40
C TYR A 295 -22.02 3.16 15.05
N ASP A 296 -20.80 3.65 15.29
CA ASP A 296 -20.53 5.07 15.46
C ASP A 296 -19.92 5.64 14.18
N LYS A 297 -20.57 6.67 13.63
CA LYS A 297 -20.10 7.45 12.48
C LYS A 297 -18.86 8.25 12.87
N GLN A 298 -17.67 7.73 12.55
CA GLN A 298 -16.44 8.54 12.55
C GLN A 298 -16.13 9.03 11.14
N LYS A 299 -15.84 10.33 11.06
CA LYS A 299 -15.45 11.05 9.84
C LYS A 299 -14.24 10.37 9.21
N SER A 300 -14.38 9.95 7.95
CA SER A 300 -13.27 9.48 7.14
C SER A 300 -12.32 10.64 6.84
N ASN A 301 -11.07 10.52 7.28
CA ASN A 301 -9.98 11.29 6.70
C ASN A 301 -9.68 10.67 5.32
N PHE A 302 -10.46 11.11 4.34
CA PHE A 302 -10.24 10.80 2.93
C PHE A 302 -8.91 11.44 2.51
N ILE A 303 -7.95 10.63 2.05
CA ILE A 303 -6.77 11.11 1.32
C ILE A 303 -7.30 11.61 -0.03
N GLY A 304 -7.74 12.87 -0.04
CA GLY A 304 -8.20 13.57 -1.24
C GLY A 304 -6.99 14.08 -2.00
N GLY A 305 -6.56 13.35 -3.03
CA GLY A 305 -5.34 13.66 -3.77
C GLY A 305 -5.38 13.35 -5.27
N PHE A 306 -6.54 13.44 -5.92
CA PHE A 306 -6.64 13.54 -7.38
C PHE A 306 -7.44 14.79 -7.76
N LYS A 307 -6.89 15.96 -7.48
CA LYS A 307 -7.25 17.19 -8.18
C LYS A 307 -5.99 17.71 -8.85
N ASN A 308 -6.09 17.99 -10.15
CA ASN A 308 -5.05 18.46 -11.07
C ASN A 308 -4.18 17.39 -11.75
N LEU A 309 -4.81 16.62 -12.65
CA LEU A 309 -4.13 16.11 -13.86
C LEU A 309 -4.84 16.54 -15.15
N GLY A 310 -5.78 17.48 -15.07
CA GLY A 310 -6.46 18.06 -16.23
C GLY A 310 -6.10 19.54 -16.38
N ASN A 311 -4.94 19.81 -16.97
CA ASN A 311 -4.58 21.02 -17.71
C ASN A 311 -3.07 20.99 -17.91
N TYR A 312 -2.62 20.41 -19.03
CA TYR A 312 -1.55 20.89 -19.90
C TYR A 312 -1.54 20.05 -21.18
#